data_AF-A0A533MJS3-F1
#
_entry.id   AF-A0A533MJS3-F1
#
_cell.length_a   1.000
_cell.length_b   1.000
_cell.length_c   1.000
_cell.angle_alpha   90.00
_cell.angle_beta   90.00
_cell.angle_gamma   90.00
#
_symmetry.space_group_name_H-M   'P 1'
#
loop_
_entity.id
_entity.type
_entity.pdbx_description
1 polymer ?
#
loop_
_entity_poly.entity_id
_entity_poly.type
_entity_poly.pdbx_seq_one_letter_code
_entity_poly.pdbx_strand_id
1 'polypeptide(L)'
;MSDSFNTFSIIINIASIVLALIGLFFVIQNWRVWRKIGLDIIKAKAFLNKEFLEWNWVCIVVVGALIVIRRIFRFYELMTGGTISPGIKVIFDIIGFVVILLLVLIAYQWYKLIHDHK
;
A
#
# COMPACT_ATOMS: atom_id res chain seq x y z
N MET A 1 1.97 24.25 19.03
CA MET A 1 1.00 23.33 18.41
C MET A 1 1.38 22.96 16.97
N SER A 2 1.94 23.89 16.17
CA SER A 2 2.55 23.58 14.85
C SER A 2 3.66 22.51 14.93
N ASP A 3 4.55 22.60 15.92
CA ASP A 3 5.75 21.74 15.97
C ASP A 3 5.43 20.26 16.26
N SER A 4 4.42 19.99 17.09
CA SER A 4 4.01 18.61 17.39
C SER A 4 3.45 17.87 16.17
N PHE A 5 2.75 18.57 15.27
CA PHE A 5 2.27 17.99 14.02
C PHE A 5 3.42 17.66 13.07
N ASN A 6 4.43 18.53 13.00
CA ASN A 6 5.59 18.31 12.16
C ASN A 6 6.41 17.09 12.62
N THR A 7 6.66 16.95 13.92
CA THR A 7 7.37 15.78 14.46
C THR A 7 6.62 14.47 14.18
N PHE A 8 5.30 14.46 14.36
CA PHE A 8 4.48 13.28 14.08
C PHE A 8 4.53 12.89 12.59
N SER A 9 4.39 13.86 11.69
CA SER A 9 4.54 13.63 10.25
C SER A 9 5.91 13.06 9.88
N ILE A 10 6.99 13.53 10.51
CA ILE A 10 8.34 12.98 10.27
C ILE A 10 8.41 11.51 10.68
N ILE A 11 7.90 11.16 11.86
CA ILE A 11 7.89 9.78 12.36
C ILE A 11 7.11 8.86 11.41
N ILE A 12 5.91 9.29 10.98
CA ILE A 12 5.10 8.54 10.02
C ILE A 12 5.85 8.33 8.70
N ASN A 13 6.53 9.36 8.19
CA ASN A 13 7.26 9.25 6.93
C ASN A 13 8.46 8.29 7.06
N ILE A 14 9.19 8.31 8.18
CA ILE A 14 10.27 7.34 8.44
C ILE A 14 9.71 5.92 8.49
N ALA A 15 8.61 5.70 9.23
CA ALA A 15 7.96 4.40 9.31
C ALA A 15 7.45 3.93 7.93
N SER A 16 6.90 4.85 7.13
CA SER A 16 6.48 4.59 5.75
C SER A 16 7.62 4.11 4.87
N ILE A 17 8.80 4.73 4.98
CA ILE A 17 10.00 4.34 4.23
C ILE A 17 10.43 2.93 4.60
N VAL A 18 10.49 2.62 5.90
CA VAL A 18 10.84 1.27 6.39
C VAL A 18 9.86 0.22 5.87
N LEU A 19 8.55 0.48 5.97
CA LEU A 19 7.53 -0.41 5.43
C LEU A 19 7.63 -0.58 3.92
N ALA A 20 7.89 0.50 3.17
CA ALA A 20 8.05 0.43 1.72
C ALA A 20 9.24 -0.44 1.32
N LEU A 21 10.35 -0.40 2.07
CA LEU A 21 11.51 -1.29 1.85
C LEU A 21 11.15 -2.76 2.11
N ILE A 22 10.38 -3.05 3.16
CA ILE A 22 9.88 -4.40 3.46
C ILE A 22 8.95 -4.89 2.33
N GLY A 23 8.03 -4.04 1.86
CA GLY A 23 7.16 -4.35 0.73
C GLY A 23 7.96 -4.63 -0.54
N LEU A 24 8.97 -3.81 -0.83
CA LEU A 24 9.85 -4.00 -1.98
C LEU A 24 10.59 -5.35 -1.91
N PHE A 25 11.05 -5.75 -0.72
CA PHE A 25 11.63 -7.07 -0.53
C PHE A 25 10.65 -8.19 -0.92
N PHE A 26 9.40 -8.16 -0.45
CA PHE A 26 8.40 -9.16 -0.82
C PHE A 26 8.10 -9.17 -2.32
N VAL A 27 7.98 -8.00 -2.95
CA VAL A 27 7.75 -7.88 -4.39
C VAL A 27 8.90 -8.50 -5.18
N ILE A 28 10.15 -8.25 -4.79
CA ILE A 28 11.34 -8.83 -5.44
C ILE A 28 11.35 -10.35 -5.29
N GLN A 29 11.02 -10.89 -4.11
CA GLN A 29 10.95 -12.34 -3.92
C GLN A 29 9.85 -12.97 -4.78
N ASN A 30 8.65 -12.38 -4.79
CA ASN A 30 7.54 -12.85 -5.63
C ASN A 30 7.93 -12.84 -7.12
N TRP A 31 8.53 -11.75 -7.59
CA TRP A 31 9.01 -11.62 -8.97
C TRP A 31 10.01 -12.70 -9.36
N ARG A 32 10.96 -13.03 -8.46
CA ARG A 32 11.93 -14.10 -8.71
C ARG A 32 11.26 -15.46 -8.87
N VAL A 33 10.27 -15.76 -8.04
CA VAL A 33 9.55 -17.04 -8.12
C VAL A 33 8.63 -17.09 -9.34
N TRP A 34 7.99 -15.98 -9.70
CA TRP A 34 7.15 -15.88 -10.91
C TRP A 34 7.90 -16.26 -12.17
N ARG A 35 9.17 -15.88 -12.28
CA ARG A 35 10.03 -16.26 -13.41
C ARG A 35 10.43 -17.74 -13.42
N LYS A 36 10.33 -18.46 -12.29
CA LYS A 36 10.73 -19.87 -12.18
C LYS A 36 9.57 -20.84 -12.40
N ILE A 37 8.41 -20.56 -11.80
CA ILE A 37 7.28 -21.51 -11.74
C ILE A 37 6.33 -21.33 -12.94
N GLY A 38 6.40 -20.19 -13.64
CA GLY A 38 5.49 -19.87 -14.73
C GLY A 38 4.18 -19.26 -14.21
N LEU A 39 3.66 -18.27 -14.93
CA LEU A 39 2.52 -17.47 -14.49
C LEU A 39 1.23 -18.29 -14.35
N ASP A 40 1.07 -19.35 -15.13
CA ASP A 40 -0.19 -20.13 -15.15
C ASP A 40 -0.41 -20.91 -13.87
N ILE A 41 0.66 -21.46 -13.28
CA ILE A 41 0.60 -22.16 -11.98
C ILE A 41 0.24 -21.17 -10.86
N ILE A 42 0.79 -19.96 -10.90
CA ILE A 42 0.52 -18.93 -9.90
C ILE A 42 -0.92 -18.44 -10.00
N LYS A 43 -1.41 -18.22 -11.24
CA LYS A 43 -2.82 -17.90 -11.48
C LYS A 43 -3.71 -18.99 -10.92
N ALA A 44 -3.42 -20.26 -11.21
CA ALA A 44 -4.20 -21.38 -10.70
C ALA A 44 -4.25 -21.39 -9.16
N LYS A 45 -3.10 -21.23 -8.47
CA LYS A 45 -3.05 -21.12 -7.01
C LYS A 45 -3.89 -19.95 -6.47
N ALA A 46 -3.78 -18.78 -7.10
CA ALA A 46 -4.53 -17.59 -6.69
C ALA A 46 -6.04 -17.74 -6.89
N PHE A 47 -6.48 -18.37 -8.00
CA PHE A 47 -7.90 -18.59 -8.28
C PHE A 47 -8.52 -19.70 -7.41
N LEU A 48 -7.76 -20.72 -7.06
CA LEU A 48 -8.24 -21.81 -6.20
C LEU A 48 -8.41 -21.36 -4.75
N ASN A 49 -7.66 -20.36 -4.29
CA ASN A 49 -7.79 -19.80 -2.96
C ASN A 49 -8.78 -18.61 -2.94
N LYS A 50 -10.06 -18.92 -2.71
CA LYS A 50 -11.15 -17.91 -2.67
C LYS A 50 -10.93 -16.83 -1.61
N GLU A 51 -10.49 -17.21 -0.41
CA GLU A 51 -10.23 -16.27 0.68
C GLU A 51 -9.13 -15.27 0.31
N PHE A 52 -8.04 -15.78 -0.29
CA PHE A 52 -6.98 -14.93 -0.83
C PHE A 52 -7.52 -13.97 -1.90
N LEU A 53 -8.31 -14.47 -2.85
CA LEU A 53 -8.83 -13.68 -3.96
C LEU A 53 -9.75 -12.55 -3.47
N GLU A 54 -10.68 -12.84 -2.57
CA GLU A 54 -11.61 -11.87 -1.99
C GLU A 54 -10.85 -10.80 -1.19
N TRP A 55 -9.96 -11.22 -0.29
CA TRP A 55 -9.17 -10.30 0.52
C TRP A 55 -8.27 -9.41 -0.34
N ASN A 56 -7.58 -10.00 -1.33
CA ASN A 56 -6.71 -9.26 -2.23
C ASN A 56 -7.50 -8.22 -3.04
N TRP A 57 -8.69 -8.59 -3.53
CA TRP A 57 -9.55 -7.64 -4.23
C TRP A 57 -9.99 -6.49 -3.34
N VAL A 58 -10.50 -6.77 -2.14
CA VAL A 58 -10.91 -5.72 -1.19
C VAL A 58 -9.76 -4.78 -0.89
N CYS A 59 -8.55 -5.30 -0.63
CA CYS A 59 -7.38 -4.46 -0.39
C CYS A 59 -7.01 -3.60 -1.59
N ILE A 60 -7.05 -4.12 -2.83
CA ILE A 60 -6.80 -3.35 -4.04
C ILE A 60 -7.83 -2.22 -4.21
N VAL A 61 -9.12 -2.50 -4.01
CA VAL A 61 -10.18 -1.48 -4.10
C VAL A 61 -9.97 -0.38 -3.06
N VAL A 62 -9.70 -0.76 -1.80
CA VAL A 62 -9.47 0.21 -0.71
C VAL A 62 -8.23 1.06 -0.99
N VAL A 63 -7.11 0.46 -1.41
CA VAL A 63 -5.90 1.19 -1.79
C VAL A 63 -6.19 2.16 -2.93
N GLY A 64 -6.88 1.70 -3.98
CA GLY A 64 -7.29 2.54 -5.10
C GLY A 64 -8.14 3.73 -4.67
N ALA A 65 -9.15 3.50 -3.85
CA ALA A 65 -10.03 4.55 -3.32
C ALA A 65 -9.25 5.59 -2.50
N LEU A 66 -8.35 5.15 -1.60
CA LEU A 66 -7.52 6.05 -0.80
C LEU A 66 -6.58 6.91 -1.66
N ILE A 67 -5.99 6.33 -2.71
CA ILE A 67 -5.15 7.06 -3.68
C ILE A 67 -5.98 8.10 -4.42
N VAL A 68 -7.18 7.75 -4.91
CA VAL A 68 -8.07 8.68 -5.61
C VAL A 68 -8.48 9.83 -4.71
N ILE A 69 -8.92 9.56 -3.48
CA ILE A 69 -9.26 10.60 -2.49
C ILE A 69 -8.08 11.56 -2.30
N ARG A 70 -6.88 11.03 -2.05
CA ARG A 70 -5.67 11.86 -1.87
C ARG A 70 -5.37 12.71 -3.11
N ARG A 71 -5.61 12.19 -4.31
CA ARG A 71 -5.40 12.92 -5.57
C ARG A 71 -6.44 14.02 -5.80
N ILE A 72 -7.71 13.77 -5.50
CA ILE A 72 -8.79 14.77 -5.62
C ILE A 72 -8.48 15.98 -4.72
N PHE A 73 -8.08 15.75 -3.48
CA PHE A 73 -7.75 16.86 -2.58
C PHE A 73 -6.51 17.65 -3.02
N ARG A 74 -5.46 16.96 -3.48
CA ARG A 74 -4.29 17.64 -4.04
C ARG A 74 -4.65 18.46 -5.29
N PHE A 75 -5.57 17.96 -6.10
CA PHE A 75 -6.08 18.70 -7.25
C PHE A 75 -6.87 19.95 -6.83
N TYR A 76 -7.72 19.83 -5.81
CA TYR A 76 -8.46 20.96 -5.25
C TYR A 76 -7.54 22.05 -4.69
N GLU A 77 -6.45 21.67 -4.00
CA GLU A 77 -5.42 22.59 -3.50
C GLU A 77 -4.80 23.40 -4.65
N LEU A 78 -4.40 22.72 -5.72
CA LEU A 78 -3.81 23.36 -6.91
C LEU A 78 -4.80 24.31 -7.61
N MET A 79 -6.08 23.96 -7.66
CA MET A 79 -7.12 24.75 -8.32
C MET A 79 -7.50 26.02 -7.54
N THR A 80 -7.54 25.93 -6.21
CA THR A 80 -7.99 27.04 -5.36
C THR A 80 -6.85 27.95 -4.90
N GLY A 81 -5.60 27.54 -5.08
CA GLY A 81 -4.42 28.26 -4.59
C GLY A 81 -4.33 28.37 -3.07
N GLY A 82 -5.28 27.74 -2.36
CA GLY A 82 -5.30 27.69 -0.91
C GLY A 82 -4.30 26.67 -0.38
N THR A 83 -3.68 26.96 0.76
CA THR A 83 -2.86 25.99 1.47
C THR A 83 -3.74 25.09 2.33
N ILE A 84 -3.53 23.78 2.23
CA ILE A 84 -4.20 22.81 3.08
C ILE A 84 -3.83 23.09 4.55
N SER A 85 -4.83 23.06 5.44
CA SER A 85 -4.59 23.28 6.86
C SER A 85 -3.63 22.22 7.44
N PRO A 86 -2.80 22.56 8.45
CA PRO A 86 -1.84 21.61 9.03
C PRO A 86 -2.47 20.30 9.50
N GLY A 87 -3.71 20.33 10.00
CA GLY A 87 -4.43 19.13 10.44
C GLY A 87 -4.79 18.19 9.27
N ILE A 88 -5.22 18.75 8.14
CA ILE A 88 -5.53 17.95 6.94
C ILE A 88 -4.26 17.34 6.35
N LYS A 89 -3.12 18.04 6.43
CA LYS A 89 -1.82 17.51 6.02
C LYS A 89 -1.45 16.22 6.77
N VAL A 90 -1.65 16.19 8.09
CA VAL A 90 -1.43 15.00 8.92
C VAL A 90 -2.35 13.85 8.51
N ILE A 91 -3.61 14.14 8.19
CA ILE A 91 -4.54 13.12 7.68
C ILE A 91 -4.02 12.51 6.37
N PHE A 92 -3.45 13.31 5.47
CA PHE A 92 -2.85 12.78 4.24
C PHE A 92 -1.60 11.94 4.48
N ASP A 93 -0.78 12.28 5.48
CA ASP A 93 0.37 11.47 5.86
C ASP A 93 -0.11 10.10 6.40
N ILE A 94 -1.15 10.08 7.23
CA ILE A 94 -1.77 8.84 7.73
C ILE A 94 -2.36 8.01 6.58
N ILE A 95 -3.12 8.62 5.67
CA ILE A 95 -3.66 7.93 4.49
C ILE A 95 -2.52 7.32 3.66
N GLY A 96 -1.44 8.09 3.44
CA GLY A 96 -0.26 7.62 2.72
C GLY A 96 0.37 6.40 3.40
N PHE A 97 0.51 6.45 4.72
CA PHE A 97 1.02 5.34 5.52
C PHE A 97 0.13 4.09 5.42
N VAL A 98 -1.18 4.25 5.55
CA VAL A 98 -2.15 3.14 5.44
C VAL A 98 -2.10 2.51 4.05
N VAL A 99 -1.97 3.31 2.98
CA VAL A 99 -1.80 2.79 1.62
C VAL A 99 -0.54 1.91 1.52
N ILE A 100 0.59 2.38 2.05
CA ILE A 100 1.84 1.61 2.04
C ILE A 100 1.67 0.31 2.85
N LEU A 101 1.08 0.38 4.04
CA LEU A 101 0.82 -0.79 4.87
C LEU A 101 -0.02 -1.84 4.13
N LEU A 102 -1.12 -1.43 3.49
CA LEU A 102 -1.98 -2.32 2.71
C LEU A 102 -1.23 -2.95 1.53
N LEU A 103 -0.40 -2.18 0.81
CA LEU A 103 0.43 -2.70 -0.28
C LEU A 103 1.44 -3.74 0.22
N VAL A 104 2.07 -3.52 1.38
CA VAL A 104 2.97 -4.48 2.01
C VAL A 104 2.23 -5.76 2.38
N LEU A 105 1.03 -5.63 2.97
CA LEU A 105 0.20 -6.79 3.32
C LEU A 105 -0.22 -7.59 2.07
N ILE A 106 -0.59 -6.91 0.98
CA ILE A 106 -0.85 -7.56 -0.32
C ILE A 106 0.39 -8.33 -0.78
N ALA A 107 1.56 -7.68 -0.82
CA ALA A 107 2.79 -8.32 -1.25
C ALA A 107 3.17 -9.53 -0.37
N TYR A 108 2.93 -9.45 0.94
CA TYR A 108 3.13 -10.54 1.88
C TYR A 108 2.17 -11.71 1.65
N GLN A 109 0.88 -11.44 1.41
CA GLN A 109 -0.09 -12.51 1.12
C GLN A 109 0.25 -13.23 -0.19
N TRP A 110 0.70 -12.50 -1.21
CA TRP A 110 1.25 -13.10 -2.42
C TRP A 110 2.47 -13.97 -2.12
N TYR A 111 3.40 -13.47 -1.29
CA TYR A 111 4.58 -14.23 -0.88
C TYR A 111 4.20 -15.53 -0.18
N LYS A 112 3.26 -15.47 0.77
CA LYS A 112 2.73 -16.63 1.48
C LYS A 112 2.10 -17.63 0.51
N LEU A 113 1.20 -17.20 -0.37
CA LEU A 113 0.52 -18.08 -1.33
C LEU A 113 1.49 -18.83 -2.25
N ILE A 114 2.55 -18.15 -2.68
CA ILE A 114 3.53 -18.71 -3.62
C ILE A 114 4.45 -19.72 -2.92
N HIS A 115 4.89 -19.42 -1.70
CA HIS A 115 5.85 -20.23 -0.94
C HIS A 115 5.19 -21.31 -0.08
N ASP A 116 3.87 -21.28 0.10
CA ASP A 116 3.16 -22.37 0.74
C ASP A 116 3.18 -23.62 -0.17
N HIS A 117 3.78 -24.68 0.36
CA HIS A 117 4.06 -25.95 -0.32
C HIS A 117 3.01 -27.03 -0.06
N LYS A 118 1.85 -26.66 0.51
CA LYS A 118 0.71 -27.57 0.63
C LYS A 118 0.06 -27.87 -0.71
#